data_AF-A0A924AFJ6-F1
#
_entry.id   AF-A0A924AFJ6-F1
#
_cell.length_a   1.000
_cell.length_b   1.000
_cell.length_c   1.000
_cell.angle_alpha   90.00
_cell.angle_beta   90.00
_cell.angle_gamma   90.00
#
_symmetry.space_group_name_H-M   'P 1'
#
loop_
_entity.id
_entity.type
_entity.pdbx_description
1 polymer ?
#
loop_
_entity_poly.entity_id
_entity_poly.type
_entity_poly.pdbx_seq_one_letter_code
_entity_poly.pdbx_strand_id
1 'polypeptide(L)'
;MRLILFIASLLILPLAGLLFAQWPLREVVQAGSRLANDVAQIIFAVYAAVAVTAASRAGTHLAAGRPAGPSSQPRWRAVALLLCVGPWSLFMLWAAFPVLRDATMGMERFSETLSPGYFIIKLALGLMLALVLADALVQAWPRKRRTP
;
A
#
# COMPACT_ATOMS: atom_id res chain seq x y z
N MET A 1 4.32 15.04 0.06
CA MET A 1 4.60 13.77 0.78
C MET A 1 4.06 13.76 2.21
N ARG A 2 4.52 14.64 3.11
CA ARG A 2 4.16 14.58 4.55
C ARG A 2 2.64 14.66 4.80
N LEU A 3 1.95 15.56 4.12
CA LEU A 3 0.48 15.67 4.22
C LEU A 3 -0.24 14.40 3.76
N ILE A 4 0.17 13.83 2.63
CA ILE A 4 -0.42 12.58 2.09
C ILE A 4 -0.24 11.43 3.09
N LEU A 5 0.95 11.30 3.68
CA LEU A 5 1.22 10.28 4.71
C LEU A 5 0.39 10.51 5.97
N PHE A 6 0.21 11.78 6.38
CA PHE A 6 -0.65 12.11 7.51
C PHE A 6 -2.11 11.73 7.24
N ILE A 7 -2.68 12.16 6.11
CA ILE A 7 -4.06 11.81 5.73
C ILE A 7 -4.23 10.29 5.63
N ALA A 8 -3.29 9.58 4.99
CA ALA A 8 -3.35 8.13 4.89
C ALA A 8 -3.27 7.46 6.27
N SER A 9 -2.48 8.00 7.20
CA SER A 9 -2.38 7.46 8.56
C SER A 9 -3.70 7.55 9.33
N LEU A 10 -4.54 8.55 9.06
CA LEU A 10 -5.86 8.67 9.69
C LEU A 10 -6.82 7.53 9.33
N LEU A 11 -6.58 6.82 8.21
CA LEU A 11 -7.37 5.65 7.83
C LEU A 11 -7.28 4.50 8.85
N ILE A 12 -6.25 4.50 9.72
CA ILE A 12 -6.13 3.48 10.77
C ILE A 12 -7.29 3.54 11.77
N LEU A 13 -7.85 4.74 12.02
CA LEU A 13 -8.91 4.93 12.99
C LEU A 13 -10.22 4.24 12.55
N PRO A 14 -10.80 4.55 11.36
CA PRO A 14 -11.97 3.83 10.89
C PRO A 14 -11.67 2.35 10.63
N LEU A 15 -10.46 1.98 10.19
CA LEU A 15 -10.08 0.59 10.00
C LEU A 15 -10.13 -0.21 11.31
N ALA A 16 -9.49 0.30 12.38
CA ALA A 16 -9.50 -0.35 13.68
C ALA A 16 -10.92 -0.44 14.25
N GLY A 17 -11.72 0.63 14.08
CA GLY A 17 -13.12 0.64 14.46
C GLY A 17 -13.93 -0.44 13.73
N LEU A 18 -13.76 -0.59 12.42
CA LEU A 18 -14.46 -1.61 11.63
C LEU A 18 -14.03 -3.03 12.02
N LEU A 19 -12.73 -3.28 12.19
CA LEU A 19 -12.21 -4.58 12.63
C LEU A 19 -12.74 -4.97 14.00
N PHE A 20 -12.76 -4.02 14.94
CA PHE A 20 -13.37 -4.23 16.24
C PHE A 20 -14.88 -4.51 16.12
N ALA A 21 -15.59 -3.75 15.28
CA ALA A 21 -17.02 -3.90 15.05
C ALA A 21 -17.40 -5.24 14.39
N GLN A 22 -16.49 -5.97 13.76
CA GLN A 22 -16.80 -7.27 13.15
C GLN A 22 -17.31 -8.29 14.17
N TRP A 23 -16.68 -8.36 15.35
CA TRP A 23 -17.09 -9.27 16.43
C TRP A 23 -18.51 -8.99 16.95
N PRO A 24 -18.85 -7.78 17.45
CA PRO A 24 -20.18 -7.51 17.97
C PRO A 24 -21.25 -7.57 16.87
N LEU A 25 -20.93 -7.15 15.63
CA LEU A 25 -21.86 -7.30 14.51
C LEU A 25 -22.13 -8.75 14.16
N ARG A 26 -21.14 -9.64 14.34
CA ARG A 26 -21.30 -11.07 14.08
C ARG A 26 -22.01 -11.78 15.22
N GLU A 27 -21.60 -11.58 16.46
CA GLU A 27 -22.06 -12.39 17.60
C GLU A 27 -23.30 -11.82 18.30
N VAL A 28 -23.42 -10.49 18.37
CA VAL A 28 -24.50 -9.82 19.12
C VAL A 28 -25.61 -9.37 18.19
N VAL A 29 -25.27 -8.60 17.15
CA VAL A 29 -26.24 -8.03 16.20
C VAL A 29 -26.63 -9.06 15.12
N GLN A 30 -25.76 -10.03 14.84
CA GLN A 30 -25.95 -11.07 13.81
C GLN A 30 -26.23 -10.51 12.41
N ALA A 31 -25.78 -9.28 12.12
CA ALA A 31 -26.01 -8.59 10.85
C ALA A 31 -24.87 -7.60 10.53
N GLY A 32 -24.65 -7.32 9.25
CA GLY A 32 -23.73 -6.27 8.80
C GLY A 32 -22.23 -6.57 8.93
N SER A 33 -21.82 -7.64 9.62
CA SER A 33 -20.41 -8.00 9.80
C SER A 33 -19.65 -8.17 8.47
N ARG A 34 -20.27 -8.76 7.44
CA ARG A 34 -19.67 -8.90 6.10
C ARG A 34 -19.46 -7.56 5.41
N LEU A 35 -20.44 -6.65 5.48
CA LEU A 35 -20.32 -5.31 4.92
C LEU A 35 -19.24 -4.50 5.63
N ALA A 36 -19.16 -4.59 6.97
CA ALA A 36 -18.09 -3.97 7.74
C ALA A 36 -16.71 -4.52 7.33
N ASN A 37 -16.63 -5.82 7.04
CA ASN A 37 -15.42 -6.44 6.51
C ASN A 37 -15.05 -5.91 5.11
N ASP A 38 -16.00 -5.81 4.18
CA ASP A 38 -15.74 -5.28 2.83
C ASP A 38 -15.16 -3.86 2.89
N VAL A 39 -15.76 -2.99 3.71
CA VAL A 39 -15.27 -1.62 3.92
C VAL A 39 -13.90 -1.62 4.59
N ALA A 40 -13.68 -2.48 5.60
CA ALA A 40 -12.37 -2.62 6.23
C ALA A 40 -11.30 -3.05 5.23
N GLN A 41 -11.61 -3.98 4.33
CA GLN A 41 -10.68 -4.45 3.29
C GLN A 41 -10.32 -3.34 2.31
N ILE A 42 -11.28 -2.52 1.88
CA ILE A 42 -11.02 -1.35 1.01
C ILE A 42 -10.09 -0.36 1.70
N ILE A 43 -10.41 0.03 2.93
CA ILE A 43 -9.61 0.99 3.70
C ILE A 43 -8.21 0.44 3.96
N PHE A 44 -8.11 -0.84 4.35
CA PHE A 44 -6.85 -1.52 4.58
C PHE A 44 -5.98 -1.54 3.33
N ALA A 45 -6.54 -1.86 2.16
CA ALA A 45 -5.77 -1.93 0.92
C ALA A 45 -5.13 -0.58 0.57
N VAL A 46 -5.89 0.51 0.69
CA VAL A 46 -5.38 1.87 0.46
C VAL A 46 -4.35 2.27 1.53
N TYR A 47 -4.63 2.01 2.80
CA TYR A 47 -3.71 2.27 3.90
C TYR A 47 -2.39 1.54 3.70
N ALA A 48 -2.44 0.24 3.40
CA ALA A 48 -1.28 -0.62 3.19
C ALA A 48 -0.43 -0.16 2.01
N ALA A 49 -1.05 0.23 0.89
CA ALA A 49 -0.34 0.74 -0.28
C ALA A 49 0.57 1.92 0.08
N VAL A 50 0.09 2.85 0.90
CA VAL A 50 0.87 4.02 1.34
C VAL A 50 1.84 3.66 2.47
N ALA A 51 1.40 2.85 3.44
CA ALA A 51 2.19 2.48 4.61
C ALA A 51 3.44 1.67 4.25
N VAL A 52 3.35 0.74 3.30
CA VAL A 52 4.50 -0.03 2.80
C VAL A 52 5.56 0.89 2.21
N THR A 53 5.16 1.85 1.36
CA THR A 53 6.09 2.84 0.80
C THR A 53 6.67 3.75 1.88
N ALA A 54 5.87 4.17 2.86
CA ALA A 54 6.34 4.97 3.98
C ALA A 54 7.39 4.22 4.81
N ALA A 55 7.16 2.94 5.09
CA ALA A 55 8.09 2.07 5.79
C ALA A 55 9.40 1.86 5.00
N SER A 56 9.32 1.71 3.66
CA SER A 56 10.50 1.64 2.79
C SER A 56 11.38 2.86 2.93
N ARG A 57 10.76 4.05 2.91
CA ARG A 57 11.46 5.33 3.03
C ARG A 57 12.05 5.56 4.41
N ALA A 58 11.36 5.11 5.45
CA ALA A 58 11.82 5.20 6.83
C ALA A 58 12.88 4.14 7.17
N GLY A 59 13.06 3.11 6.32
CA GLY A 59 13.96 2.00 6.60
C GLY A 59 13.52 1.16 7.79
N THR A 60 12.20 1.05 8.02
CA THR A 60 11.61 0.34 9.17
C THR A 60 11.15 -1.08 8.84
N HIS A 61 11.42 -1.56 7.63
CA HIS A 61 11.15 -2.95 7.26
C HIS A 61 11.97 -3.93 8.10
N LEU A 62 11.42 -5.13 8.29
CA LEU A 62 12.18 -6.24 8.83
C LEU A 62 13.40 -6.51 7.93
N ALA A 63 14.59 -6.42 8.51
CA ALA A 63 15.85 -6.60 7.80
C ALA A 63 16.74 -7.56 8.58
N ALA A 64 17.43 -8.44 7.87
CA ALA A 64 18.51 -9.27 8.43
C ALA A 64 19.71 -8.38 8.75
N GLY A 65 19.68 -7.74 9.92
CA GLY A 65 20.70 -6.80 10.38
C GLY A 65 20.29 -5.34 10.20
N ARG A 66 20.12 -4.63 11.33
CA ARG A 66 19.93 -3.18 11.35
C ARG A 66 21.30 -2.52 11.48
N PRO A 67 21.76 -1.72 10.50
CA PRO A 67 23.00 -0.99 10.65
C PRO A 67 22.83 0.02 11.79
N ALA A 68 23.70 -0.05 12.80
CA ALA A 68 23.76 0.95 13.85
C ALA A 68 24.45 2.20 13.28
N GLY A 69 23.70 3.25 12.95
CA GLY A 69 24.28 4.55 12.59
C GLY A 69 23.36 5.52 11.82
N PRO A 70 23.62 6.84 11.88
CA PRO A 70 22.75 7.86 11.30
C PRO A 70 22.82 7.96 9.76
N SER A 71 21.69 7.62 9.14
CA SER A 71 20.99 8.26 7.99
C SER A 71 21.75 8.78 6.75
N SER A 72 22.70 8.03 6.20
CA SER A 72 22.95 8.05 4.75
C SER A 72 22.84 6.64 4.22
N GLN A 73 21.69 6.28 3.62
CA GLN A 73 21.60 5.02 2.90
C GLN A 73 22.65 5.02 1.78
N PRO A 74 23.63 4.10 1.78
CA PRO A 74 24.66 4.08 0.77
C PRO A 74 24.04 3.80 -0.59
N ARG A 75 24.55 4.46 -1.64
CA ARG A 75 23.97 4.42 -3.00
C ARG A 75 23.80 3.01 -3.56
N TRP A 76 24.67 2.07 -3.17
CA TRP A 76 24.55 0.67 -3.58
C TRP A 76 23.24 0.03 -3.13
N ARG A 77 22.66 0.43 -1.98
CA ARG A 77 21.37 -0.08 -1.51
C ARG A 77 20.23 0.39 -2.39
N ALA A 78 20.25 1.65 -2.78
CA ALA A 78 19.27 2.20 -3.70
C ALA A 78 19.34 1.52 -5.08
N VAL A 79 20.55 1.27 -5.58
CA VAL A 79 20.76 0.51 -6.82
C VAL A 79 20.28 -0.93 -6.68
N ALA A 80 20.62 -1.62 -5.59
CA ALA A 80 20.16 -2.98 -5.33
C ALA A 80 18.63 -3.07 -5.24
N LEU A 81 18.00 -2.13 -4.53
CA LEU A 81 16.54 -2.02 -4.48
C LEU A 81 15.95 -1.84 -5.89
N LEU A 82 16.49 -0.91 -6.69
CA LEU A 82 16.01 -0.68 -8.05
C LEU A 82 16.17 -1.91 -8.94
N LEU A 83 17.30 -2.61 -8.89
CA LEU A 83 17.56 -3.81 -9.69
C LEU A 83 16.70 -5.00 -9.24
N CYS A 84 16.50 -5.15 -7.94
CA CYS A 84 15.74 -6.27 -7.38
C CYS A 84 14.22 -6.06 -7.41
N VAL A 85 13.73 -4.82 -7.39
CA VAL A 85 12.29 -4.52 -7.29
C VAL A 85 11.74 -3.82 -8.53
N GLY A 86 12.55 -2.99 -9.20
CA GLY A 86 12.14 -2.20 -10.36
C GLY A 86 11.58 -3.04 -11.51
N PRO A 87 12.32 -4.04 -12.03
CA PRO A 87 11.84 -4.88 -13.14
C PRO A 87 10.52 -5.60 -12.81
N TRP A 88 10.41 -6.15 -11.60
CA TRP A 88 9.22 -6.88 -11.17
C TRP A 88 8.02 -5.97 -10.96
N SER A 89 8.21 -4.81 -10.34
CA SER A 89 7.12 -3.83 -10.17
C SER A 89 6.62 -3.31 -11.52
N LEU A 90 7.52 -3.06 -12.48
CA LEU A 90 7.14 -2.67 -13.84
C LEU A 90 6.39 -3.79 -14.58
N PHE A 91 6.90 -5.01 -14.53
CA PHE A 91 6.25 -6.17 -15.15
C PHE A 91 4.85 -6.41 -14.55
N MET A 92 4.73 -6.35 -13.22
CA MET A 92 3.45 -6.54 -12.53
C MET A 92 2.46 -5.43 -12.87
N LEU A 93 2.88 -4.17 -13.00
CA LEU A 93 2.02 -3.09 -13.46
C LEU A 93 1.50 -3.34 -14.87
N TRP A 94 2.38 -3.79 -15.77
CA TRP A 94 2.00 -4.11 -17.15
C TRP A 94 1.03 -5.30 -17.20
N ALA A 95 1.36 -6.40 -16.50
CA ALA A 95 0.53 -7.60 -16.46
C ALA A 95 -0.82 -7.37 -15.76
N ALA A 96 -0.85 -6.53 -14.72
CA ALA A 96 -2.07 -6.19 -14.00
C ALA A 96 -2.96 -5.20 -14.75
N PHE A 97 -2.43 -4.43 -15.71
CA PHE A 97 -3.18 -3.40 -16.42
C PHE A 97 -4.55 -3.85 -16.97
N PRO A 98 -4.67 -4.96 -17.74
CA PRO A 98 -5.98 -5.41 -18.21
C PRO A 98 -6.92 -5.76 -17.06
N VAL A 99 -6.41 -6.42 -16.02
CA VAL A 99 -7.20 -6.78 -14.83
C VAL A 99 -7.71 -5.54 -14.10
N LEU A 100 -6.86 -4.51 -13.93
CA LEU A 100 -7.25 -3.25 -13.28
C LEU A 100 -8.27 -2.49 -14.12
N ARG A 101 -8.08 -2.43 -15.43
CA ARG A 101 -9.01 -1.80 -16.37
C ARG A 101 -10.38 -2.46 -16.29
N ASP A 102 -10.42 -3.79 -16.45
CA ASP A 102 -11.67 -4.54 -16.52
C ASP A 102 -12.40 -4.50 -15.17
N ALA A 103 -11.68 -4.61 -14.05
CA ALA A 103 -12.25 -4.46 -12.71
C ALA A 103 -12.88 -3.08 -12.48
N THR A 104 -12.21 -2.03 -12.97
CA THR A 104 -12.69 -0.65 -12.82
C THR A 104 -13.91 -0.39 -13.70
N MET A 105 -13.87 -0.83 -14.97
CA MET A 105 -15.00 -0.68 -15.90
C MET A 105 -16.21 -1.52 -15.46
N GLY A 106 -15.98 -2.71 -14.91
CA GLY A 106 -17.01 -3.60 -14.38
C GLY A 106 -17.52 -3.23 -12.99
N MET A 107 -16.93 -2.22 -12.33
CA MET A 107 -17.18 -1.87 -10.92
C MET A 107 -17.24 -3.12 -10.04
N GLU A 108 -16.18 -3.94 -10.12
CA GLU A 108 -16.17 -5.29 -9.57
C GLU A 108 -16.62 -5.31 -8.10
N ARG A 109 -17.49 -6.28 -7.81
CA ARG A 109 -18.19 -6.42 -6.54
C ARG A 109 -17.61 -7.57 -5.74
N PHE A 110 -17.80 -7.55 -4.42
CA PHE A 110 -17.49 -8.68 -3.58
C PHE A 110 -18.41 -9.86 -3.91
N SER A 111 -17.88 -11.07 -4.00
CA SER A 111 -18.65 -12.26 -4.39
C SER A 111 -19.73 -12.63 -3.37
N GLU A 112 -19.45 -12.42 -2.08
CA GLU A 112 -20.32 -12.86 -0.98
C GLU A 112 -21.44 -11.88 -0.65
N THR A 113 -21.20 -10.58 -0.81
CA THR A 113 -22.12 -9.50 -0.41
C THR A 113 -22.68 -8.74 -1.60
N LEU A 114 -22.10 -8.92 -2.79
CA LEU A 114 -22.40 -8.17 -4.01
C LEU A 114 -22.27 -6.65 -3.83
N SER A 115 -21.56 -6.20 -2.79
CA SER A 115 -21.29 -4.79 -2.55
C SER A 115 -20.25 -4.28 -3.56
N PRO A 116 -20.39 -3.05 -4.08
CA PRO A 116 -19.38 -2.46 -4.96
C PRO A 116 -18.13 -2.10 -4.16
N GLY A 117 -16.95 -2.25 -4.76
CA GLY A 117 -15.70 -1.73 -4.19
C GLY A 117 -14.52 -2.70 -4.22
N TYR A 118 -14.72 -3.95 -4.63
CA TYR A 118 -13.62 -4.90 -4.78
C TYR A 118 -12.58 -4.41 -5.81
N PHE A 119 -13.02 -3.71 -6.86
CA PHE A 119 -12.11 -3.04 -7.80
C PHE A 119 -11.18 -2.02 -7.13
N ILE A 120 -11.59 -1.37 -6.02
CA ILE A 120 -10.75 -0.41 -5.28
C ILE A 120 -9.57 -1.13 -4.64
N ILE A 121 -9.75 -2.36 -4.16
CA ILE A 121 -8.67 -3.18 -3.62
C ILE A 121 -7.63 -3.47 -4.71
N LYS A 122 -8.09 -3.84 -5.91
CA LYS A 122 -7.20 -4.06 -7.06
C LYS A 122 -6.46 -2.78 -7.46
N LEU A 123 -7.16 -1.65 -7.51
CA LEU A 123 -6.53 -0.35 -7.77
C LEU A 123 -5.50 0.03 -6.69
N ALA A 124 -5.79 -0.25 -5.42
CA ALA A 124 -4.86 -0.02 -4.32
C ALA A 124 -3.60 -0.91 -4.43
N LEU A 125 -3.75 -2.15 -4.90
CA LEU A 125 -2.61 -3.02 -5.22
C LEU A 125 -1.77 -2.45 -6.36
N GLY A 126 -2.41 -1.98 -7.44
CA GLY A 126 -1.73 -1.28 -8.54
C GLY A 126 -1.00 -0.02 -8.06
N LEU A 127 -1.65 0.77 -7.20
CA LEU A 127 -1.07 1.95 -6.57
C LEU A 127 0.16 1.58 -5.73
N MET A 128 0.09 0.51 -4.93
CA MET A 128 1.23 0.04 -4.15
C MET A 128 2.43 -0.28 -5.04
N LEU A 129 2.22 -1.01 -6.14
CA LEU A 129 3.28 -1.33 -7.11
C LEU A 129 3.89 -0.06 -7.71
N ALA A 130 3.05 0.91 -8.10
CA ALA A 130 3.49 2.19 -8.65
C ALA A 130 4.30 2.99 -7.63
N LEU A 131 3.87 3.05 -6.36
CA LEU A 131 4.58 3.74 -5.29
C LEU A 131 5.92 3.08 -4.97
N VAL A 132 5.98 1.75 -4.97
CA VAL A 132 7.22 0.99 -4.77
C VAL A 132 8.22 1.27 -5.90
N LEU A 133 7.77 1.25 -7.16
CA LEU A 133 8.62 1.58 -8.31
C LEU A 133 9.11 3.04 -8.24
N ALA A 134 8.20 3.97 -7.97
CA ALA A 134 8.53 5.38 -7.83
C ALA A 134 9.55 5.61 -6.70
N ASP A 135 9.39 4.95 -5.56
CA ASP A 135 10.33 5.06 -4.46
C ASP A 135 11.71 4.51 -4.83
N ALA A 136 11.78 3.36 -5.52
CA ALA A 136 13.05 2.80 -5.98
C ALA A 136 13.79 3.74 -6.95
N LEU A 137 13.07 4.36 -7.89
CA LEU A 137 13.62 5.36 -8.80
C LEU A 137 14.11 6.62 -8.06
N VAL A 138 13.32 7.13 -7.12
CA VAL A 138 13.66 8.32 -6.31
C VAL A 138 14.89 8.08 -5.45
N GLN A 139 15.04 6.89 -4.87
CA GLN A 139 16.21 6.54 -4.06
C GLN A 139 17.48 6.39 -4.92
N ALA A 140 17.36 5.89 -6.15
CA ALA A 140 18.49 5.72 -7.07
C ALA A 140 18.95 7.04 -7.71
N TRP A 141 18.08 8.06 -7.77
CA TRP A 141 18.39 9.35 -8.38
C TRP A 141 19.50 10.11 -7.62
N PRO A 142 20.54 10.61 -8.30
CA PRO A 142 21.61 11.37 -7.65
C PRO A 142 21.06 12.65 -7.02
N ARG A 143 21.12 12.80 -5.69
CA ARG A 143 20.92 14.10 -5.05
C ARG A 143 22.16 14.95 -5.26
N LYS A 144 22.03 16.04 -6.04
CA LYS A 144 23.07 17.08 -6.13
C LYS A 144 23.33 17.58 -4.70
N ARG A 145 24.53 17.33 -4.16
CA ARG A 145 24.92 17.88 -2.86
C ARG A 145 24.78 19.39 -2.99
N ARG A 146 23.86 20.01 -2.25
CA ARG A 146 23.95 21.45 -2.00
C ARG A 146 25.20 21.60 -1.14
N THR A 147 26.30 22.00 -1.78
CA THR A 147 27.46 22.54 -1.06
C THR A 147 27.01 23.80 -0.31
N PRO A 148 27.51 24.01 0.91
CA PRO A 148 27.09 25.11 1.78
C PRO A 148 27.30 26.48 1.15
#